data_AF-A0A965TAS5-F1
#
_entry.id   AF-A0A965TAS5-F1
#
_cell.length_a   1.000
_cell.length_b   1.000
_cell.length_c   1.000
_cell.angle_alpha   90.00
_cell.angle_beta   90.00
_cell.angle_gamma   90.00
#
_symmetry.space_group_name_H-M   'P 1'
#
loop_
_entity.id
_entity.type
_entity.pdbx_description
1 polymer ?
#
loop_
_entity_poly.entity_id
_entity_poly.type
_entity_poly.pdbx_seq_one_letter_code
_entity_poly.pdbx_strand_id
1 'polypeptide(L)'
;MRSEILNNLDNPKQLEKIYRDDKSNFKKEFNQIYPGHQDNASLAFWNERLNYESTKPSWGSKNEVRVVILIALIAGLIANIPNLTGIDKERFLSRNISFIIFPLLSAYFIWKQKLAFKQYLIPLLVIIIAAVYINLLPTNTESSSITLTFIHMPIFLWAILGYSFVGSNLQSSENRIHFLRYNGDLVVMSGIILLSTMLFSAITIGLFSLIDIAIEKFYTQNILIWGLAAIPIVATYLIQNNVQLINKVSPIIAKIFTPLVFVNLFIYLSAMVYTKKYPYQDRNLLLLFNVLLMGVMALILFSIAEAGKASKNKFNLVLLFGLSLLTII
;
A
#
# COMPACT_ATOMS: atom_id res chain seq x y z
N MET A 1 -25.41 25.94 -30.80
CA MET A 1 -25.16 25.50 -29.41
C MET A 1 -25.97 26.25 -28.36
N ARG A 2 -25.83 27.57 -28.15
CA ARG A 2 -26.62 28.31 -27.14
C ARG A 2 -28.14 28.09 -27.25
N SER A 3 -28.68 28.24 -28.45
CA SER A 3 -30.10 27.97 -28.76
C SER A 3 -30.49 26.50 -28.57
N GLU A 4 -29.60 25.56 -28.88
CA GLU A 4 -29.84 24.14 -28.72
C GLU A 4 -29.90 23.72 -27.24
N ILE A 5 -29.08 24.34 -26.39
CA ILE A 5 -29.12 24.14 -24.92
C ILE A 5 -30.46 24.65 -24.38
N LEU A 6 -30.85 25.88 -24.74
CA LEU A 6 -32.11 26.50 -24.27
C LEU A 6 -33.36 25.75 -24.75
N ASN A 7 -33.34 25.19 -25.96
CA ASN A 7 -34.48 24.45 -26.51
C ASN A 7 -34.62 23.03 -25.95
N ASN A 8 -33.61 22.52 -25.21
CA ASN A 8 -33.58 21.14 -24.72
C ASN A 8 -33.40 21.06 -23.20
N LEU A 9 -33.73 22.11 -22.44
CA LEU A 9 -33.56 22.18 -20.99
C LEU A 9 -34.21 21.02 -20.23
N ASP A 10 -35.37 20.55 -20.72
CA ASP A 10 -36.13 19.43 -20.14
C ASP A 10 -35.90 18.11 -20.88
N ASN A 11 -34.88 18.02 -21.74
CA ASN A 11 -34.50 16.82 -22.47
C ASN A 11 -33.07 16.37 -22.13
N PRO A 12 -32.90 15.61 -21.02
CA PRO A 12 -31.58 15.18 -20.54
C PRO A 12 -30.79 14.38 -21.58
N LYS A 13 -31.47 13.57 -22.40
CA LYS A 13 -30.84 12.73 -23.42
C LYS A 13 -30.20 13.57 -24.52
N GLN A 14 -30.91 14.62 -24.96
CA GLN A 14 -30.40 15.51 -25.99
C GLN A 14 -29.29 16.43 -25.47
N LEU A 15 -29.41 16.94 -24.24
CA LEU A 15 -28.35 17.72 -23.60
C LEU A 15 -27.05 16.90 -23.44
N GLU A 16 -27.15 15.63 -23.02
CA GLU A 16 -25.97 14.75 -22.94
C GLU A 16 -25.34 14.52 -24.32
N LYS A 17 -26.16 14.40 -25.38
CA LYS A 17 -25.65 14.27 -26.75
C LYS A 17 -24.86 15.52 -27.17
N ILE A 18 -25.43 16.71 -27.00
CA ILE A 18 -24.76 17.97 -27.35
C ILE A 18 -23.46 18.13 -26.55
N TYR A 19 -23.46 17.79 -25.26
CA TYR A 19 -22.25 17.78 -24.42
C TYR A 19 -21.18 16.79 -24.92
N ARG A 20 -21.58 15.60 -25.36
CA ARG A 20 -20.65 14.56 -25.86
C ARG A 20 -20.05 14.92 -27.20
N ASP A 21 -20.82 15.59 -28.06
CA ASP A 21 -20.38 16.01 -29.39
C ASP A 21 -19.31 17.12 -29.28
N ASP A 22 -19.48 18.11 -28.38
CA ASP A 22 -18.47 19.16 -28.15
C ASP A 22 -18.48 19.67 -26.70
N LYS A 23 -17.68 19.01 -25.85
CA LYS A 23 -17.57 19.32 -24.42
C LYS A 23 -17.09 20.75 -24.12
N SER A 24 -16.14 21.24 -24.92
CA SER A 24 -15.46 22.50 -24.63
C SER A 24 -16.39 23.68 -24.92
N ASN A 25 -17.02 23.65 -26.09
CA ASN A 25 -17.94 24.70 -26.49
C ASN A 25 -19.24 24.64 -25.66
N PHE A 26 -19.72 23.43 -25.33
CA PHE A 26 -20.89 23.27 -24.46
C PHE A 26 -20.66 23.91 -23.10
N LYS A 27 -19.52 23.64 -22.44
CA LYS A 27 -19.19 24.25 -21.14
C LYS A 27 -19.08 25.78 -21.23
N LYS A 28 -18.48 26.31 -22.30
CA LYS A 28 -18.34 27.75 -22.50
C LYS A 28 -19.70 28.44 -22.65
N GLU A 29 -20.55 27.94 -23.54
CA GLU A 29 -21.90 28.50 -23.77
C GLU A 29 -22.81 28.30 -22.56
N PHE A 30 -22.75 27.13 -21.92
CA PHE A 30 -23.52 26.83 -20.71
C PHE A 30 -23.21 27.82 -19.58
N ASN A 31 -21.92 28.11 -19.33
CA ASN A 31 -21.50 29.04 -18.29
C ASN A 31 -21.94 30.49 -18.56
N GLN A 32 -22.27 30.85 -19.81
CA GLN A 32 -22.87 32.15 -20.14
C GLN A 32 -24.40 32.16 -19.93
N ILE A 33 -25.07 31.01 -20.04
CA ILE A 33 -26.53 30.90 -19.91
C ILE A 33 -26.95 30.82 -18.43
N TYR A 34 -26.20 30.04 -17.65
CA TYR A 34 -26.57 29.68 -16.26
C TYR A 34 -26.86 30.87 -15.33
N PRO A 35 -26.09 31.98 -15.33
CA PRO A 35 -26.36 33.12 -14.45
C PRO A 35 -27.77 33.72 -14.59
N GLY A 36 -28.39 33.59 -15.77
CA GLY A 36 -29.74 34.10 -16.02
C GLY A 36 -30.87 33.12 -15.72
N HIS A 37 -30.57 31.88 -15.31
CA HIS A 37 -31.55 30.79 -15.20
C HIS A 37 -31.27 29.89 -13.97
N GLN A 38 -30.87 30.50 -12.84
CA GLN A 38 -30.48 29.78 -11.62
C GLN A 38 -31.63 28.96 -11.01
N ASP A 39 -32.88 29.31 -11.30
CA ASP A 39 -34.08 28.65 -10.77
C ASP A 39 -34.40 27.30 -11.46
N ASN A 40 -33.75 26.99 -12.59
CA ASN A 40 -34.01 25.76 -13.32
C ASN A 40 -33.18 24.59 -12.76
N ALA A 41 -33.85 23.57 -12.24
CA ALA A 41 -33.21 22.39 -11.63
C ALA A 41 -32.28 21.63 -12.59
N SER A 42 -32.63 21.52 -13.88
CA SER A 42 -31.80 20.87 -14.89
C SER A 42 -30.49 21.64 -15.11
N LEU A 43 -30.56 22.98 -15.16
CA LEU A 43 -29.38 23.82 -15.28
C LEU A 43 -28.55 23.83 -13.99
N ALA A 44 -29.18 23.82 -12.81
CA ALA A 44 -28.46 23.68 -11.55
C ALA A 44 -27.64 22.36 -11.51
N PHE A 45 -28.25 21.24 -11.93
CA PHE A 45 -27.55 19.97 -12.03
C PHE A 45 -26.37 20.01 -13.02
N TRP A 46 -26.55 20.61 -14.20
CA TRP A 46 -25.48 20.74 -15.18
C TRP A 46 -24.37 21.68 -14.73
N ASN A 47 -24.70 22.76 -14.01
CA ASN A 47 -23.70 23.65 -13.41
C ASN A 47 -22.82 22.88 -12.42
N GLU A 48 -23.43 22.12 -11.51
CA GLU A 48 -22.69 21.23 -10.62
C GLU A 48 -21.86 20.25 -11.45
N ARG A 49 -22.43 19.51 -12.40
CA ARG A 49 -21.68 18.53 -13.20
C ARG A 49 -20.49 19.11 -13.98
N LEU A 50 -20.61 20.32 -14.54
CA LEU A 50 -19.59 20.92 -15.41
C LEU A 50 -18.52 21.70 -14.64
N ASN A 51 -18.93 22.31 -13.53
CA ASN A 51 -18.09 23.18 -12.70
C ASN A 51 -17.71 22.55 -11.36
N TYR A 52 -18.11 21.30 -11.12
CA TYR A 52 -17.58 20.49 -10.03
C TYR A 52 -16.06 20.37 -10.20
N GLU A 53 -15.32 21.12 -9.41
CA GLU A 53 -13.92 20.84 -9.20
C GLU A 53 -13.84 19.54 -8.40
N SER A 54 -13.39 18.46 -9.04
CA SER A 54 -13.09 17.24 -8.31
C SER A 54 -12.18 17.60 -7.15
N THR A 55 -12.50 17.14 -5.94
CA THR A 55 -11.71 17.37 -4.74
C THR A 55 -10.23 17.17 -5.07
N LYS A 56 -9.48 18.28 -5.13
CA LYS A 56 -8.06 18.25 -5.48
C LYS A 56 -7.35 17.28 -4.53
N PRO A 57 -6.28 16.60 -4.96
CA PRO A 57 -5.48 15.76 -4.07
C PRO A 57 -5.17 16.53 -2.80
N SER A 58 -5.66 16.03 -1.67
CA SER A 58 -5.49 16.71 -0.39
C SER A 58 -4.10 16.39 0.10
N TRP A 59 -3.28 17.41 0.28
CA TRP A 59 -1.96 17.32 0.91
C TRP A 59 -2.05 17.36 2.44
N GLY A 60 -3.12 16.77 3.00
CA GLY A 60 -3.33 16.68 4.44
C GLY A 60 -3.32 18.04 5.15
N SER A 61 -3.25 18.01 6.48
CA SER A 61 -3.02 19.22 7.27
C SER A 61 -1.52 19.52 7.39
N LYS A 62 -1.14 20.80 7.53
CA LYS A 62 0.26 21.19 7.80
C LYS A 62 0.86 20.47 9.02
N ASN A 63 0.04 20.19 10.02
CA ASN A 63 0.47 19.48 11.23
C ASN A 63 0.78 18.00 10.93
N GLU A 64 -0.03 17.36 10.11
CA GLU A 64 0.20 15.97 9.70
C GLU A 64 1.46 15.83 8.86
N VAL A 65 1.72 16.75 7.93
CA VAL A 65 2.97 16.79 7.15
C VAL A 65 4.19 16.86 8.08
N ARG A 66 4.14 17.72 9.12
CA ARG A 66 5.23 17.83 10.10
C ARG A 66 5.44 16.52 10.86
N VAL A 67 4.37 15.85 11.27
CA VAL A 67 4.43 14.54 11.95
C VAL A 67 5.06 13.50 11.02
N VAL A 68 4.64 13.45 9.76
CA VAL A 68 5.17 12.50 8.76
C VAL A 68 6.66 12.74 8.49
N ILE A 69 7.08 14.00 8.35
CA ILE A 69 8.51 14.35 8.21
C ILE A 69 9.29 13.92 9.44
N LEU A 70 8.79 14.19 10.65
CA LEU A 70 9.46 13.79 11.88
C LEU A 70 9.62 12.26 11.96
N ILE A 71 8.56 11.52 11.66
CA ILE A 71 8.57 10.05 11.67
C ILE A 71 9.54 9.52 10.61
N ALA A 72 9.56 10.10 9.40
CA ALA A 72 10.50 9.73 8.34
C ALA A 72 11.97 9.98 8.75
N LEU A 73 12.25 11.11 9.43
CA LEU A 73 13.58 11.39 9.96
C LEU A 73 13.98 10.40 11.06
N ILE A 74 13.07 10.03 11.95
CA ILE A 74 13.33 9.00 12.97
C ILE A 74 13.59 7.64 12.29
N ALA A 75 12.85 7.28 11.25
CA ALA A 75 13.08 6.06 10.49
C ALA A 75 14.48 6.04 9.86
N GLY A 76 14.86 7.15 9.23
CA GLY A 76 16.19 7.34 8.67
C GLY A 76 17.29 7.26 9.72
N LEU A 77 17.09 7.87 10.90
CA LEU A 77 18.02 7.78 12.02
C LEU A 77 18.21 6.32 12.48
N ILE A 78 17.11 5.58 12.69
CA ILE A 78 17.18 4.17 13.11
C ILE A 78 17.89 3.32 12.05
N ALA A 79 17.54 3.50 10.77
CA ALA A 79 18.19 2.78 9.67
C ALA A 79 19.68 3.12 9.54
N ASN A 80 20.08 4.33 9.92
CA ASN A 80 21.45 4.83 9.83
C ASN A 80 22.31 4.53 11.09
N ILE A 81 21.74 3.93 12.16
CA ILE A 81 22.48 3.55 13.37
C ILE A 81 23.79 2.80 13.08
N PRO A 82 23.84 1.81 12.16
CA PRO A 82 25.09 1.11 11.84
C PRO A 82 26.20 2.03 11.33
N ASN A 83 25.87 3.03 10.49
CA ASN A 83 26.86 3.98 9.99
C ASN A 83 27.32 4.96 11.09
N LEU A 84 26.45 5.27 12.07
CA LEU A 84 26.76 6.20 13.16
C LEU A 84 27.58 5.53 14.28
N THR A 85 27.35 4.25 14.55
CA THR A 85 27.91 3.52 15.70
C THR A 85 29.03 2.55 15.32
N GLY A 86 29.17 2.23 14.03
CA GLY A 86 30.11 1.23 13.55
C GLY A 86 29.66 -0.22 13.80
N ILE A 87 28.42 -0.43 14.27
CA ILE A 87 27.85 -1.77 14.39
C ILE A 87 27.73 -2.41 13.01
N ASP A 88 28.01 -3.71 12.92
CA ASP A 88 27.83 -4.48 11.70
C ASP A 88 26.40 -4.33 11.12
N LYS A 89 26.34 -3.97 9.83
CA LYS A 89 25.09 -3.63 9.15
C LYS A 89 24.16 -4.83 9.03
N GLU A 90 24.71 -5.98 8.67
CA GLU A 90 23.93 -7.19 8.46
C GLU A 90 23.33 -7.68 9.78
N ARG A 91 24.13 -7.70 10.84
CA ARG A 91 23.68 -8.02 12.20
C ARG A 91 22.59 -7.08 12.68
N PHE A 92 22.72 -5.78 12.43
CA PHE A 92 21.71 -4.81 12.83
C PHE A 92 20.41 -5.00 12.05
N LEU A 93 20.49 -5.06 10.71
CA LEU A 93 19.32 -5.15 9.84
C LEU A 93 18.59 -6.48 10.00
N SER A 94 19.29 -7.61 10.12
CA SER A 94 18.65 -8.92 10.30
C SER A 94 17.76 -8.98 11.54
N ARG A 95 18.12 -8.21 12.59
CA ARG A 95 17.37 -8.12 13.86
C ARG A 95 16.33 -7.02 13.85
N ASN A 96 16.65 -5.87 13.25
CA ASN A 96 15.91 -4.62 13.47
C ASN A 96 15.18 -4.07 12.24
N ILE A 97 15.24 -4.72 11.07
CA ILE A 97 14.60 -4.21 9.84
C ILE A 97 13.11 -3.88 10.03
N SER A 98 12.39 -4.72 10.76
CA SER A 98 10.96 -4.53 11.07
C SER A 98 10.71 -3.35 12.00
N PHE A 99 11.67 -3.04 12.88
CA PHE A 99 11.58 -1.95 13.85
C PHE A 99 11.84 -0.57 13.24
N ILE A 100 12.44 -0.51 12.05
CA ILE A 100 12.60 0.74 11.30
C ILE A 100 11.24 1.31 10.89
N ILE A 101 10.27 0.45 10.56
CA ILE A 101 9.02 0.87 9.91
C ILE A 101 7.80 0.66 10.82
N PHE A 102 7.58 -0.55 11.33
CA PHE A 102 6.31 -0.90 11.98
C PHE A 102 6.01 -0.11 13.26
N PRO A 103 6.96 0.11 14.20
CA PRO A 103 6.74 0.95 15.38
C PRO A 103 6.33 2.37 15.01
N LEU A 104 6.98 2.93 14.00
CA LEU A 104 6.78 4.29 13.54
C LEU A 104 5.42 4.48 12.85
N LEU A 105 5.03 3.53 11.99
CA LEU A 105 3.68 3.51 11.43
C LEU A 105 2.61 3.28 12.51
N SER A 106 2.89 2.44 13.52
CA SER A 106 1.98 2.22 14.64
C SER A 106 1.76 3.51 15.43
N ALA A 107 2.84 4.25 15.72
CA ALA A 107 2.76 5.57 16.35
C ALA A 107 1.95 6.57 15.51
N TYR A 108 2.16 6.58 14.19
CA TYR A 108 1.37 7.40 13.27
C TYR A 108 -0.14 7.10 13.36
N PHE A 109 -0.54 5.83 13.31
CA PHE A 109 -1.96 5.46 13.38
C PHE A 109 -2.57 5.67 14.77
N ILE A 110 -1.81 5.45 15.86
CA ILE A 110 -2.23 5.80 17.21
C ILE A 110 -2.56 7.30 17.29
N TRP A 111 -1.68 8.15 16.76
CA TRP A 111 -1.89 9.60 16.70
C TRP A 111 -3.10 9.96 15.83
N LYS A 112 -3.21 9.36 14.64
CA LYS A 112 -4.31 9.64 13.70
C LYS A 112 -5.68 9.24 14.26
N GLN A 113 -5.75 8.10 14.97
CA GLN A 113 -6.98 7.59 15.58
C GLN A 113 -7.32 8.22 16.93
N LYS A 114 -6.43 9.05 17.50
CA LYS A 114 -6.62 9.69 18.81
C LYS A 114 -6.96 8.69 19.91
N LEU A 115 -6.24 7.56 19.95
CA LEU A 115 -6.50 6.51 20.94
C LEU A 115 -6.25 6.99 22.37
N ALA A 116 -7.03 6.45 23.31
CA ALA A 116 -6.88 6.78 24.73
C ALA A 116 -5.55 6.29 25.30
N PHE A 117 -5.09 6.91 26.40
CA PHE A 117 -3.76 6.64 26.98
C PHE A 117 -3.49 5.14 27.23
N LYS A 118 -4.48 4.44 27.79
CA LYS A 118 -4.38 3.01 28.10
C LYS A 118 -4.23 2.13 26.84
N GLN A 119 -4.79 2.56 25.71
CA GLN A 119 -4.80 1.78 24.47
C GLN A 119 -3.47 1.86 23.72
N TYR A 120 -2.71 2.95 23.85
CA TYR A 120 -1.37 3.02 23.24
C TYR A 120 -0.28 2.36 24.11
N LEU A 121 -0.50 2.23 25.41
CA LEU A 121 0.50 1.65 26.32
C LEU A 121 0.81 0.19 25.98
N ILE A 122 -0.22 -0.58 25.59
CA ILE A 122 -0.08 -1.99 25.20
C ILE A 122 0.85 -2.15 23.98
N PRO A 123 0.58 -1.55 22.80
CA PRO A 123 1.46 -1.71 21.64
C PRO A 123 2.87 -1.17 21.93
N LEU A 124 3.00 -0.08 22.70
CA LEU A 124 4.31 0.45 23.09
C LEU A 124 5.13 -0.57 23.91
N LEU A 125 4.55 -1.13 24.97
CA LEU A 125 5.22 -2.12 25.81
C LEU A 125 5.59 -3.37 25.02
N VAL A 126 4.68 -3.86 24.17
CA VAL A 126 4.92 -5.04 23.33
C VAL A 126 6.07 -4.80 22.36
N ILE A 127 6.14 -3.64 21.71
CA ILE A 127 7.24 -3.27 20.81
C ILE A 127 8.57 -3.20 21.57
N ILE A 128 8.60 -2.58 22.76
CA ILE A 128 9.81 -2.49 23.58
C ILE A 128 10.29 -3.87 24.00
N ILE A 129 9.40 -4.73 24.52
CA ILE A 129 9.74 -6.10 24.92
C ILE A 129 10.29 -6.87 23.72
N ALA A 130 9.67 -6.74 22.55
CA ALA A 130 10.12 -7.42 21.34
C ALA A 130 11.49 -6.90 20.84
N ALA A 131 11.74 -5.59 20.96
CA ALA A 131 13.03 -4.99 20.62
C ALA A 131 14.14 -5.46 21.57
N VAL A 132 13.85 -5.55 22.86
CA VAL A 132 14.80 -6.09 23.85
C VAL A 132 15.06 -7.57 23.56
N TYR A 133 14.01 -8.36 23.39
CA TYR A 133 14.11 -9.79 23.10
C TYR A 133 14.97 -10.08 21.87
N ILE A 134 14.71 -9.43 20.73
CA ILE A 134 15.43 -9.69 19.48
C ILE A 134 16.92 -9.32 19.57
N ASN A 135 17.25 -8.29 20.36
CA ASN A 135 18.61 -7.82 20.52
C ASN A 135 19.40 -8.63 21.57
N LEU A 136 18.73 -9.27 22.53
CA LEU A 136 19.34 -10.20 23.50
C LEU A 136 19.68 -11.57 22.90
N LEU A 137 19.11 -11.94 21.75
CA LEU A 137 19.41 -13.22 21.11
C LEU A 137 20.91 -13.36 20.78
N PRO A 138 21.51 -14.54 21.02
CA PRO A 138 22.90 -14.79 20.72
C PRO A 138 23.16 -14.66 19.22
N THR A 139 24.38 -14.30 18.85
CA THR A 139 24.79 -14.16 17.45
C THR A 139 25.22 -15.53 16.92
N ASN A 140 24.24 -16.39 16.65
CA ASN A 140 24.47 -17.71 16.05
C ASN A 140 23.66 -17.82 14.75
N THR A 141 24.34 -17.69 13.61
CA THR A 141 23.75 -17.72 12.27
C THR A 141 23.35 -19.13 11.82
N GLU A 142 23.80 -20.19 12.49
CA GLU A 142 23.42 -21.57 12.21
C GLU A 142 22.15 -22.01 12.95
N SER A 143 21.73 -21.24 13.97
CA SER A 143 20.55 -21.56 14.75
C SER A 143 19.28 -21.32 13.95
N SER A 144 18.65 -22.43 13.57
CA SER A 144 17.38 -22.43 12.84
C SER A 144 16.25 -21.68 13.57
N SER A 145 16.21 -21.76 14.90
CA SER A 145 15.22 -21.08 15.73
C SER A 145 15.40 -19.56 15.74
N ILE A 146 16.64 -19.08 15.70
CA ILE A 146 16.95 -17.64 15.65
C ILE A 146 16.55 -17.08 14.29
N THR A 147 16.93 -17.75 13.20
CA THR A 147 16.51 -17.36 11.84
C THR A 147 14.99 -17.33 11.72
N LEU A 148 14.30 -18.32 12.28
CA LEU A 148 12.84 -18.35 12.28
C LEU A 148 12.25 -17.17 13.05
N THR A 149 12.86 -16.80 14.19
CA THR A 149 12.44 -15.62 14.96
C THR A 149 12.57 -14.34 14.13
N PHE A 150 13.68 -14.14 13.42
CA PHE A 150 13.86 -12.97 12.54
C PHE A 150 12.81 -12.88 11.43
N ILE A 151 12.40 -14.02 10.86
CA ILE A 151 11.34 -14.08 9.83
C ILE A 151 9.95 -13.72 10.40
N HIS A 152 9.66 -14.13 11.64
CA HIS A 152 8.34 -13.90 12.26
C HIS A 152 8.20 -12.52 12.89
N MET A 153 9.30 -11.85 13.24
CA MET A 153 9.28 -10.50 13.80
C MET A 153 8.55 -9.46 12.95
N PRO A 154 8.75 -9.38 11.61
CA PRO A 154 7.94 -8.52 10.76
C PRO A 154 6.44 -8.80 10.87
N ILE A 155 6.04 -10.08 10.88
CA ILE A 155 4.64 -10.50 10.94
C ILE A 155 4.03 -10.13 12.30
N PHE A 156 4.79 -10.33 13.39
CA PHE A 156 4.38 -9.95 14.73
C PHE A 156 4.16 -8.44 14.86
N LEU A 157 5.13 -7.62 14.43
CA LEU A 157 4.99 -6.16 14.47
C LEU A 157 3.93 -5.64 13.49
N TRP A 158 3.70 -6.33 12.38
CA TRP A 158 2.59 -6.06 11.48
C TRP A 158 1.22 -6.26 12.15
N ALA A 159 1.07 -7.27 13.02
CA ALA A 159 -0.15 -7.44 13.80
C ALA A 159 -0.37 -6.29 14.80
N ILE A 160 0.70 -5.79 15.42
CA ILE A 160 0.65 -4.59 16.31
C ILE A 160 0.29 -3.33 15.53
N LEU A 161 0.80 -3.18 14.30
CA LEU A 161 0.37 -2.13 13.38
C LEU A 161 -1.12 -2.26 13.07
N GLY A 162 -1.63 -3.48 12.85
CA GLY A 162 -3.05 -3.75 12.63
C GLY A 162 -3.94 -3.32 13.80
N TYR A 163 -3.54 -3.62 15.03
CA TYR A 163 -4.21 -3.11 16.24
C TYR A 163 -4.23 -1.58 16.25
N SER A 164 -3.08 -0.96 15.98
CA SER A 164 -2.92 0.49 15.94
C SER A 164 -3.70 1.16 14.80
N PHE A 165 -3.99 0.44 13.71
CA PHE A 165 -4.76 0.88 12.55
C PHE A 165 -6.28 0.73 12.73
N VAL A 166 -6.74 -0.34 13.39
CA VAL A 166 -8.17 -0.59 13.63
C VAL A 166 -8.69 0.21 14.82
N GLY A 167 -7.83 0.46 15.81
CA GLY A 167 -8.11 1.31 16.96
C GLY A 167 -9.09 0.72 17.95
N SER A 168 -10.01 1.55 18.46
CA SER A 168 -10.90 1.17 19.58
C SER A 168 -11.94 0.11 19.21
N ASN A 169 -12.30 -0.01 17.92
CA ASN A 169 -13.33 -0.95 17.47
C ASN A 169 -12.74 -2.20 16.79
N LEU A 170 -12.06 -3.03 17.59
CA LEU A 170 -11.36 -4.24 17.11
C LEU A 170 -12.28 -5.30 16.52
N GLN A 171 -13.57 -5.31 16.86
CA GLN A 171 -14.53 -6.28 16.36
C GLN A 171 -15.13 -5.91 15.00
N SER A 172 -14.87 -4.69 14.50
CA SER A 172 -15.36 -4.27 13.19
C SER A 172 -14.69 -5.06 12.05
N SER A 173 -15.48 -5.92 11.39
CA SER A 173 -15.05 -6.62 10.17
C SER A 173 -14.67 -5.64 9.06
N GLU A 174 -15.34 -4.49 8.98
CA GLU A 174 -15.05 -3.44 7.99
C GLU A 174 -13.65 -2.86 8.21
N ASN A 175 -13.29 -2.48 9.44
CA ASN A 175 -11.97 -1.91 9.74
C ASN A 175 -10.84 -2.92 9.47
N ARG A 176 -11.07 -4.21 9.74
CA ARG A 176 -10.11 -5.28 9.44
C ARG A 176 -9.91 -5.43 7.93
N ILE A 177 -10.98 -5.38 7.13
CA ILE A 177 -10.89 -5.40 5.66
C ILE A 177 -10.15 -4.15 5.15
N HIS A 178 -10.40 -2.97 5.75
CA HIS A 178 -9.67 -1.76 5.41
C HIS A 178 -8.18 -1.86 5.72
N PHE A 179 -7.79 -2.45 6.84
CA PHE A 179 -6.38 -2.70 7.15
C PHE A 179 -5.73 -3.60 6.11
N LEU A 180 -6.38 -4.70 5.73
CA LEU A 180 -5.85 -5.63 4.73
C LEU A 180 -5.71 -4.95 3.36
N ARG A 181 -6.70 -4.15 2.95
CA ARG A 181 -6.64 -3.31 1.73
C ARG A 181 -5.49 -2.32 1.79
N TYR A 182 -5.35 -1.61 2.91
CA TYR A 182 -4.29 -0.65 3.14
C TYR A 182 -2.90 -1.27 2.95
N ASN A 183 -2.68 -2.51 3.39
CA ASN A 183 -1.40 -3.18 3.21
C ASN A 183 -1.07 -3.46 1.74
N GLY A 184 -2.07 -3.86 0.93
CA GLY A 184 -1.90 -3.98 -0.52
C GLY A 184 -1.51 -2.65 -1.16
N ASP A 185 -2.25 -1.59 -0.80
CA ASP A 185 -2.00 -0.25 -1.31
C ASP A 185 -0.63 0.28 -0.86
N LEU A 186 -0.20 -0.05 0.36
CA LEU A 186 1.11 0.32 0.91
C LEU A 186 2.25 -0.34 0.15
N VAL A 187 2.14 -1.64 -0.16
CA VAL A 187 3.15 -2.36 -0.96
C VAL A 187 3.27 -1.75 -2.35
N VAL A 188 2.14 -1.50 -3.01
CA VAL A 188 2.11 -0.88 -4.35
C VAL A 188 2.73 0.50 -4.33
N MET A 189 2.30 1.38 -3.43
CA MET A 189 2.82 2.74 -3.35
C MET A 189 4.29 2.79 -2.96
N SER A 190 4.69 1.98 -1.99
CA SER A 190 6.08 1.86 -1.62
C SER A 190 6.92 1.39 -2.81
N GLY A 191 6.42 0.42 -3.61
CA GLY A 191 7.08 -0.05 -4.82
C GLY A 191 7.26 1.03 -5.88
N ILE A 192 6.22 1.83 -6.17
CA ILE A 192 6.30 2.93 -7.15
C ILE A 192 7.31 3.98 -6.70
N ILE A 193 7.25 4.39 -5.42
CA ILE A 193 8.18 5.37 -4.85
C ILE A 193 9.61 4.81 -4.84
N LEU A 194 9.78 3.53 -4.49
CA LEU A 194 11.07 2.85 -4.47
C LEU A 194 11.72 2.82 -5.84
N LEU A 195 10.99 2.39 -6.87
CA LEU A 195 11.51 2.37 -8.25
C LEU A 195 11.89 3.77 -8.72
N SER A 196 11.07 4.78 -8.40
CA SER A 196 11.36 6.18 -8.72
C SER A 196 12.62 6.66 -7.99
N THR A 197 12.77 6.30 -6.71
CA THR A 197 13.92 6.66 -5.86
C THR A 197 15.21 6.00 -6.37
N MET A 198 15.15 4.72 -6.74
CA MET A 198 16.30 3.99 -7.30
C MET A 198 16.74 4.60 -8.64
N LEU A 199 15.79 4.87 -9.55
CA LEU A 199 16.09 5.49 -10.84
C LEU A 199 16.70 6.89 -10.66
N PHE A 200 16.09 7.72 -9.81
CA PHE A 200 16.62 9.06 -9.50
C PHE A 200 18.02 8.99 -8.90
N SER A 201 18.27 8.04 -8.00
CA SER A 201 19.57 7.83 -7.37
C SER A 201 20.63 7.38 -8.37
N ALA A 202 20.29 6.44 -9.27
CA ALA A 202 21.19 5.96 -10.31
C ALA A 202 21.57 7.09 -11.29
N ILE A 203 20.60 7.91 -11.71
CA ILE A 203 20.85 9.09 -12.56
C ILE A 203 21.73 10.08 -11.82
N THR A 204 21.45 10.38 -10.55
CA THR A 204 22.22 11.34 -9.75
C THR A 204 23.67 10.90 -9.60
N ILE A 205 23.89 9.65 -9.17
CA ILE A 205 25.25 9.10 -9.04
C ILE A 205 25.96 9.09 -10.40
N GLY A 206 25.26 8.69 -11.47
CA GLY A 206 25.80 8.70 -12.83
C GLY A 206 26.22 10.09 -13.32
N LEU A 207 25.39 11.11 -13.11
CA LEU A 207 25.70 12.49 -13.51
C LEU A 207 26.94 13.04 -12.80
N PHE A 208 27.08 12.79 -11.50
CA PHE A 208 28.28 13.21 -10.76
C PHE A 208 29.52 12.40 -11.14
N SER A 209 29.36 11.11 -11.46
CA SER A 209 30.45 10.28 -11.97
C SER A 209 30.97 10.76 -13.33
N LEU A 210 30.11 11.32 -14.19
CA LEU A 210 30.51 11.86 -15.51
C LEU A 210 31.35 13.14 -15.42
N ILE A 211 31.30 13.84 -14.28
CA ILE A 211 32.13 15.03 -14.00
C ILE A 211 33.26 14.72 -13.01
N ASP A 212 33.64 13.44 -12.90
CA ASP A 212 34.72 12.93 -12.05
C ASP A 212 34.54 13.18 -10.54
N ILE A 213 33.30 13.32 -10.06
CA ILE A 213 32.99 13.46 -8.62
C ILE A 213 32.39 12.16 -8.09
N ALA A 214 33.16 11.44 -7.27
CA ALA A 214 32.73 10.20 -6.62
C ALA A 214 31.82 10.46 -5.41
N ILE A 215 30.52 10.67 -5.65
CA ILE A 215 29.53 10.91 -4.57
C ILE A 215 28.89 9.64 -3.99
N GLU A 216 29.12 8.46 -4.58
CA GLU A 216 28.35 7.23 -4.28
C GLU A 216 28.29 6.90 -2.79
N LYS A 217 29.44 6.91 -2.11
CA LYS A 217 29.51 6.60 -0.66
C LYS A 217 28.74 7.63 0.17
N PHE A 218 28.96 8.92 -0.12
CA PHE A 218 28.27 10.02 0.56
C PHE A 218 26.75 9.93 0.34
N TYR A 219 26.32 9.75 -0.91
CA TYR A 219 24.93 9.67 -1.31
C TYR A 219 24.24 8.47 -0.66
N THR A 220 24.88 7.28 -0.70
CA THR A 220 24.32 6.06 -0.12
C THR A 220 24.10 6.20 1.38
N GLN A 221 25.12 6.70 2.10
CA GLN A 221 25.10 6.78 3.57
C GLN A 221 24.18 7.90 4.09
N ASN A 222 24.13 9.05 3.41
CA ASN A 222 23.44 10.23 3.93
C ASN A 222 22.08 10.49 3.29
N ILE A 223 21.83 9.99 2.07
CA ILE A 223 20.60 10.29 1.31
C ILE A 223 19.81 9.00 1.09
N LEU A 224 20.42 7.97 0.49
CA LEU A 224 19.68 6.77 0.07
C LEU A 224 19.07 6.00 1.25
N ILE A 225 19.85 5.72 2.30
CA ILE A 225 19.35 4.99 3.49
C ILE A 225 18.18 5.73 4.15
N TRP A 226 18.28 7.05 4.27
CA TRP A 226 17.23 7.90 4.83
C TRP A 226 15.98 7.91 3.95
N GLY A 227 16.18 8.04 2.63
CA GLY A 227 15.10 7.97 1.64
C GLY A 227 14.37 6.64 1.68
N LEU A 228 15.09 5.52 1.66
CA LEU A 228 14.53 4.17 1.71
C LEU A 228 13.70 3.94 2.98
N ALA A 229 14.18 4.39 4.13
CA ALA A 229 13.44 4.28 5.39
C ALA A 229 12.16 5.13 5.41
N ALA A 230 12.14 6.27 4.70
CA ALA A 230 10.99 7.16 4.61
C ALA A 230 9.88 6.63 3.68
N ILE A 231 10.20 5.75 2.73
CA ILE A 231 9.26 5.31 1.67
C ILE A 231 7.92 4.81 2.24
N PRO A 232 7.87 3.84 3.17
CA PRO A 232 6.60 3.32 3.65
C PRO A 232 5.78 4.39 4.39
N ILE A 233 6.46 5.31 5.08
CA ILE A 233 5.81 6.39 5.85
C ILE A 233 5.17 7.41 4.91
N VAL A 234 5.89 7.83 3.87
CA VAL A 234 5.36 8.72 2.83
C VAL A 234 4.24 8.02 2.05
N ALA A 235 4.40 6.74 1.72
CA ALA A 235 3.36 5.95 1.07
C ALA A 235 2.07 5.89 1.92
N THR A 236 2.18 5.62 3.22
CA THR A 236 1.05 5.66 4.16
C THR A 236 0.35 7.00 4.13
N TYR A 237 1.10 8.09 4.20
CA TYR A 237 0.55 9.45 4.18
C TYR A 237 -0.23 9.74 2.89
N LEU A 238 0.32 9.35 1.73
CA LEU A 238 -0.35 9.51 0.43
C LEU A 238 -1.64 8.69 0.35
N ILE A 239 -1.61 7.44 0.79
CA ILE A 239 -2.79 6.55 0.80
C ILE A 239 -3.90 7.12 1.67
N GLN A 240 -3.56 7.58 2.89
CA GLN A 240 -4.55 8.08 3.85
C GLN A 240 -5.24 9.36 3.38
N ASN A 241 -4.52 10.24 2.68
CA ASN A 241 -5.08 11.51 2.22
C ASN A 241 -5.63 11.44 0.79
N ASN A 242 -5.31 10.40 0.03
CA ASN A 242 -5.67 10.28 -1.39
C ASN A 242 -6.10 8.84 -1.75
N VAL A 243 -7.09 8.31 -1.02
CA VAL A 243 -7.60 6.93 -1.18
C VAL A 243 -7.96 6.59 -2.65
N GLN A 244 -8.43 7.57 -3.43
CA GLN A 244 -8.81 7.38 -4.83
C GLN A 244 -7.65 7.09 -5.78
N LEU A 245 -6.41 7.43 -5.41
CA LEU A 245 -5.25 7.22 -6.27
C LEU A 245 -4.90 5.74 -6.43
N ILE A 246 -5.14 4.91 -5.40
CA ILE A 246 -4.56 3.56 -5.32
C ILE A 246 -5.59 2.46 -5.05
N ASN A 247 -6.79 2.81 -4.57
CA ASN A 247 -7.81 1.83 -4.15
C ASN A 247 -8.26 0.83 -5.24
N LYS A 248 -7.88 1.03 -6.50
CA LYS A 248 -8.12 0.10 -7.62
C LYS A 248 -6.91 -0.73 -8.04
N VAL A 249 -5.69 -0.36 -7.64
CA VAL A 249 -4.48 -1.03 -8.12
C VAL A 249 -4.35 -2.43 -7.53
N SER A 250 -4.50 -2.57 -6.20
CA SER A 250 -4.36 -3.86 -5.51
C SER A 250 -5.33 -4.94 -6.05
N PRO A 251 -6.64 -4.66 -6.27
CA PRO A 251 -7.53 -5.62 -6.90
C PRO A 251 -7.22 -5.93 -8.38
N ILE A 252 -6.75 -4.94 -9.15
CA ILE A 252 -6.36 -5.16 -10.55
C ILE A 252 -5.18 -6.13 -10.62
N ILE A 253 -4.15 -5.92 -9.78
CA ILE A 253 -3.01 -6.83 -9.66
C ILE A 253 -3.52 -8.24 -9.32
N ALA A 254 -4.38 -8.37 -8.32
CA ALA A 254 -4.91 -9.66 -7.94
C ALA A 254 -5.64 -10.36 -9.09
N LYS A 255 -6.43 -9.63 -9.88
CA LYS A 255 -7.15 -10.17 -11.04
C LYS A 255 -6.21 -10.66 -12.15
N ILE A 256 -5.09 -9.97 -12.38
CA ILE A 256 -4.09 -10.37 -13.39
C ILE A 256 -3.32 -11.61 -12.92
N PHE A 257 -2.91 -11.64 -11.65
CA PHE A 257 -2.06 -12.71 -11.12
C PHE A 257 -2.83 -13.96 -10.72
N THR A 258 -4.11 -13.88 -10.33
CA THR A 258 -4.93 -15.04 -9.94
C THR A 258 -4.88 -16.19 -10.96
N PRO A 259 -5.18 -16.00 -12.27
CA PRO A 259 -5.11 -17.09 -13.24
C PRO A 259 -3.69 -17.64 -13.44
N LEU A 260 -2.67 -16.77 -13.40
CA LEU A 260 -1.27 -17.18 -13.55
C LEU A 260 -0.83 -18.07 -12.39
N VAL A 261 -1.15 -17.66 -11.15
CA VAL A 261 -0.83 -18.43 -9.95
C VAL A 261 -1.62 -19.73 -9.90
N PHE A 262 -2.88 -19.74 -10.34
CA PHE A 262 -3.68 -20.96 -10.46
C PHE A 262 -3.02 -21.99 -11.38
N VAL A 263 -2.64 -21.58 -12.60
CA VAL A 263 -1.96 -22.48 -13.55
C VAL A 263 -0.63 -22.97 -13.00
N ASN A 264 0.18 -22.08 -12.41
CA ASN A 264 1.46 -22.46 -11.82
C ASN A 264 1.28 -23.47 -10.68
N LEU A 265 0.34 -23.24 -9.77
CA LEU A 265 0.05 -24.15 -8.66
C LEU A 265 -0.43 -25.50 -9.16
N PHE A 266 -1.31 -25.52 -10.14
CA PHE A 266 -1.83 -26.74 -10.73
C PHE A 266 -0.71 -27.60 -11.34
N ILE A 267 0.17 -26.97 -12.13
CA ILE A 267 1.32 -27.66 -12.75
C ILE A 267 2.27 -28.15 -11.67
N TYR A 268 2.59 -27.31 -10.68
CA TYR A 268 3.52 -27.64 -9.61
C TYR A 268 3.03 -28.80 -8.75
N LEU A 269 1.76 -28.80 -8.34
CA LEU A 269 1.16 -29.90 -7.57
C LEU A 269 1.12 -31.19 -8.39
N SER A 270 0.84 -31.10 -9.69
CA SER A 270 0.91 -32.26 -10.59
C SER A 270 2.33 -32.84 -10.68
N ALA A 271 3.34 -31.98 -10.82
CA ALA A 271 4.75 -32.39 -10.81
C ALA A 271 5.18 -32.96 -9.45
N MET A 272 4.63 -32.44 -8.35
CA MET A 272 4.88 -32.94 -6.99
C MET A 272 4.39 -34.39 -6.85
N VAL A 273 3.17 -34.68 -7.30
CA VAL A 273 2.60 -36.04 -7.31
C VAL A 273 3.44 -36.97 -8.18
N TYR A 274 3.89 -36.51 -9.35
CA TYR A 274 4.74 -37.30 -10.24
C TYR A 274 6.12 -37.60 -9.66
N THR A 275 6.77 -36.59 -9.07
CA THR A 275 8.14 -36.72 -8.51
C THR A 275 8.18 -37.33 -7.11
N LYS A 276 7.03 -37.43 -6.43
CA LYS A 276 6.88 -37.89 -5.04
C LYS A 276 7.73 -37.10 -4.02
N LYS A 277 8.09 -35.86 -4.36
CA LYS A 277 8.83 -34.93 -3.49
C LYS A 277 7.86 -33.99 -2.80
N TYR A 278 7.59 -34.19 -1.52
CA TYR A 278 6.59 -33.42 -0.80
C TYR A 278 7.20 -32.30 0.08
N PRO A 279 6.50 -31.18 0.32
CA PRO A 279 7.02 -30.04 1.09
C PRO A 279 7.52 -30.38 2.49
N TYR A 280 6.90 -31.34 3.17
CA TYR A 280 7.33 -31.75 4.52
C TYR A 280 8.66 -32.52 4.56
N GLN A 281 9.16 -32.97 3.40
CA GLN A 281 10.43 -33.69 3.30
C GLN A 281 11.63 -32.74 3.24
N ASP A 282 11.42 -31.48 2.87
CA ASP A 282 12.47 -30.46 2.78
C ASP A 282 11.97 -29.17 3.41
N ARG A 283 12.64 -28.73 4.48
CA ARG A 283 12.30 -27.49 5.19
C ARG A 283 12.29 -26.26 4.28
N ASN A 284 13.21 -26.15 3.34
CA ASN A 284 13.28 -24.99 2.45
C ASN A 284 12.08 -24.98 1.51
N LEU A 285 11.66 -26.18 1.06
CA LEU A 285 10.45 -26.36 0.28
C LEU A 285 9.20 -25.97 1.08
N LEU A 286 9.11 -26.41 2.34
CA LEU A 286 8.02 -26.05 3.25
C LEU A 286 7.93 -24.53 3.48
N LEU A 287 9.07 -23.87 3.69
CA LEU A 287 9.11 -22.42 3.91
C LEU A 287 8.64 -21.67 2.66
N LEU A 288 9.12 -22.07 1.48
CA LEU A 288 8.68 -21.48 0.22
C LEU A 288 7.18 -21.67 -0.01
N PHE A 289 6.64 -22.85 0.35
CA PHE A 289 5.21 -23.14 0.25
C PHE A 289 4.38 -22.25 1.18
N ASN A 290 4.83 -22.01 2.41
CA ASN A 290 4.16 -21.08 3.34
C ASN A 290 4.11 -19.64 2.81
N VAL A 291 5.19 -19.17 2.19
CA VAL A 291 5.22 -17.85 1.54
C VAL A 291 4.24 -17.80 0.36
N LEU A 292 4.21 -18.85 -0.45
CA LEU A 292 3.26 -18.97 -1.55
C LEU A 292 1.81 -18.96 -1.05
N LEU A 293 1.48 -19.71 0.01
CA LEU A 293 0.14 -19.71 0.63
C LEU A 293 -0.27 -18.32 1.12
N MET A 294 0.66 -17.58 1.73
CA MET A 294 0.41 -16.19 2.13
C MET A 294 0.09 -15.31 0.92
N GLY A 295 0.84 -15.47 -0.18
CA GLY A 295 0.59 -14.77 -1.45
C GLY A 295 -0.77 -15.11 -2.07
N VAL A 296 -1.13 -16.39 -2.11
CA VAL A 296 -2.44 -16.86 -2.59
C VAL A 296 -3.56 -16.28 -1.75
N MET A 297 -3.45 -16.30 -0.43
CA MET A 297 -4.46 -15.72 0.45
C MET A 297 -4.64 -14.21 0.22
N ALA A 298 -3.54 -13.49 -0.02
CA ALA A 298 -3.60 -12.07 -0.41
C ALA A 298 -4.32 -11.87 -1.75
N LEU A 299 -4.05 -12.69 -2.77
CA LEU A 299 -4.74 -12.64 -4.07
C LEU A 299 -6.25 -12.89 -3.93
N ILE A 300 -6.64 -13.90 -3.16
CA ILE A 300 -8.04 -14.21 -2.91
C ILE A 300 -8.74 -13.02 -2.25
N LEU A 301 -8.13 -12.46 -1.20
CA LEU A 301 -8.67 -11.33 -0.48
C LEU A 301 -8.89 -10.10 -1.39
N PHE A 302 -7.86 -9.71 -2.14
CA PHE A 302 -7.94 -8.53 -3.01
C PHE A 302 -8.88 -8.73 -4.20
N SER A 303 -8.98 -9.95 -4.73
CA SER A 303 -9.90 -10.26 -5.83
C SER A 303 -11.37 -10.23 -5.35
N ILE A 304 -11.66 -10.76 -4.14
CA ILE A 304 -13.00 -10.72 -3.53
C ILE A 304 -13.41 -9.29 -3.18
N ALA A 305 -12.48 -8.48 -2.67
CA ALA A 305 -12.73 -7.09 -2.25
C ALA A 305 -13.28 -6.19 -3.38
N GLU A 306 -13.09 -6.57 -4.64
CA GLU A 306 -13.61 -5.90 -5.84
C GLU A 306 -14.83 -6.62 -6.44
N ALA A 307 -14.90 -7.94 -6.35
CA ALA A 307 -16.00 -8.75 -6.87
C ALA A 307 -17.38 -8.38 -6.26
N GLY A 308 -17.41 -7.77 -5.07
CA GLY A 308 -18.64 -7.27 -4.45
C GLY A 308 -19.26 -6.04 -5.14
N LYS A 309 -18.52 -5.34 -6.03
CA LYS A 309 -18.96 -4.05 -6.62
C LYS A 309 -19.37 -4.12 -8.10
N ALA A 310 -19.02 -5.18 -8.83
CA ALA A 310 -19.30 -5.32 -10.25
C ALA A 310 -19.99 -6.65 -10.56
N SER A 311 -20.90 -6.67 -11.53
CA SER A 311 -21.72 -7.83 -11.91
C SER A 311 -20.95 -9.15 -11.92
N LYS A 312 -21.48 -10.15 -11.21
CA LYS A 312 -20.97 -11.52 -11.02
C LYS A 312 -20.15 -12.06 -12.21
N ASN A 313 -18.84 -11.83 -12.22
CA ASN A 313 -17.94 -12.52 -13.15
C ASN A 313 -17.73 -13.96 -12.64
N LYS A 314 -18.62 -14.87 -13.07
CA LYS A 314 -18.63 -16.28 -12.63
C LYS A 314 -17.27 -16.96 -12.82
N PHE A 315 -16.53 -16.61 -13.87
CA PHE A 315 -15.20 -17.16 -14.14
C PHE A 315 -14.19 -16.84 -13.03
N ASN A 316 -14.16 -15.60 -12.54
CA ASN A 316 -13.25 -15.22 -11.47
C ASN A 316 -13.57 -15.96 -10.16
N LEU A 317 -14.86 -16.17 -9.87
CA LEU A 317 -15.28 -16.96 -8.70
C LEU A 317 -14.84 -18.43 -8.81
N VAL A 318 -14.97 -19.04 -9.99
CA VAL A 318 -14.49 -20.42 -10.23
C VAL A 318 -12.97 -20.51 -10.06
N LEU A 319 -12.21 -19.54 -10.59
CA LEU A 319 -10.77 -19.49 -10.40
C LEU A 319 -10.38 -19.35 -8.93
N LEU A 320 -11.03 -18.45 -8.19
CA LEU A 320 -10.75 -18.26 -6.77
C LEU A 320 -11.08 -19.52 -5.96
N PHE A 321 -12.20 -20.18 -6.27
CA PHE A 321 -12.58 -21.44 -5.64
C PHE A 321 -11.57 -22.54 -5.94
N GLY A 322 -11.16 -22.68 -7.21
CA GLY A 322 -10.11 -23.62 -7.61
C GLY A 322 -8.77 -23.33 -6.93
N LEU A 323 -8.38 -22.05 -6.83
CA LEU A 323 -7.17 -21.64 -6.13
C LEU A 323 -7.22 -22.03 -4.64
N SER A 324 -8.38 -21.84 -4.00
CA SER A 324 -8.61 -22.22 -2.60
C SER A 324 -8.51 -23.74 -2.42
N LEU A 325 -9.04 -24.52 -3.37
CA LEU A 325 -8.93 -25.97 -3.35
C LEU A 325 -7.47 -26.43 -3.51
N LEU A 326 -6.73 -25.86 -4.48
CA LEU A 326 -5.32 -26.17 -4.70
C LEU A 326 -4.46 -25.84 -3.48
N THR A 327 -4.81 -24.82 -2.69
CA THR A 327 -4.06 -24.51 -1.46
C THR A 327 -4.31 -25.46 -0.29
N ILE A 328 -5.40 -26.24 -0.33
CA ILE A 328 -5.71 -27.23 0.71
C ILE A 328 -4.98 -28.55 0.44
N ILE A 329 -4.72 -28.86 -0.84
CA ILE A 329 -4.06 -30.08 -1.32
C ILE A 329 -2.55 -30.01 -1.03
#